data_AF-A0A251T3A3-F1
#
_entry.id   AF-A0A251T3A3-F1
#
_cell.length_a   1.000
_cell.length_b   1.000
_cell.length_c   1.000
_cell.angle_alpha   90.00
_cell.angle_beta   90.00
_cell.angle_gamma   90.00
#
_symmetry.space_group_name_H-M   'P 1'
#
loop_
_entity.id
_entity.type
_entity.pdbx_description
1 polymer ?
#
loop_
_entity_poly.entity_id
_entity_poly.type
_entity_poly.pdbx_seq_one_letter_code
_entity_poly.pdbx_strand_id
1 'polypeptide(L)'
;MMDLNLIITKDIEWLGQQDVTIPEPLFTSKKYVKYLEELATKSPPLFFCHLYNIYFSHIAGGQVIARKVSEKLLEGKELAICKWPGDPEELLKGMRDKLNALAQHWSRDEKNKCLKETSKCFMYMGTIIRLTIMR
;
A
#
# COMPACT_ATOMS: atom_id res chain seq x y z
N MET A 1 16.15 -2.18 2.12
CA MET A 1 14.72 -1.92 1.86
C MET A 1 14.03 -3.27 1.93
N MET A 2 12.95 -3.42 2.70
CA MET A 2 12.19 -4.68 2.75
C MET A 2 11.72 -5.01 1.34
N ASP A 3 11.99 -6.22 0.87
CA ASP A 3 11.46 -6.67 -0.41
C ASP A 3 9.97 -7.02 -0.23
N LEU A 4 9.10 -6.02 -0.41
CA LEU A 4 7.66 -6.18 -0.29
C LEU A 4 7.13 -7.23 -1.27
N ASN A 5 7.78 -7.40 -2.44
CA ASN A 5 7.36 -8.41 -3.40
C ASN A 5 7.54 -9.80 -2.79
N LEU A 6 8.66 -10.05 -2.11
CA LEU A 6 8.90 -11.32 -1.44
C LEU A 6 7.84 -11.65 -0.37
N ILE A 7 7.33 -10.63 0.34
CA ILE A 7 6.32 -10.83 1.39
C ILE A 7 4.95 -11.16 0.82
N ILE A 8 4.50 -10.39 -0.18
CA ILE A 8 3.19 -10.62 -0.81
C ILE A 8 3.20 -11.96 -1.56
N THR A 9 4.30 -12.29 -2.25
CA THR A 9 4.46 -13.57 -2.93
C THR A 9 4.33 -14.75 -1.98
N LYS A 10 4.92 -14.69 -0.78
CA LYS A 10 4.78 -15.75 0.22
C LYS A 10 3.33 -16.01 0.63
N ASP A 11 2.55 -14.94 0.84
CA ASP A 11 1.14 -15.07 1.21
C ASP A 11 0.31 -15.63 0.04
N ILE A 12 0.59 -15.21 -1.20
CA ILE A 12 -0.07 -15.73 -2.41
C ILE A 12 0.26 -17.20 -2.66
N GLU A 13 1.53 -17.58 -2.56
CA GLU A 13 1.97 -18.98 -2.70
C GLU A 13 1.32 -19.89 -1.66
N TRP A 14 1.26 -19.42 -0.42
CA TRP A 14 0.57 -20.16 0.65
C TRP A 14 -0.93 -20.31 0.35
N LEU A 15 -1.61 -19.25 -0.12
CA LEU A 15 -3.02 -19.33 -0.53
C LEU A 15 -3.25 -20.34 -1.66
N GLY A 16 -2.34 -20.40 -2.64
CA GLY A 16 -2.42 -21.37 -3.74
C GLY A 16 -2.32 -22.84 -3.29
N GLN A 17 -1.74 -23.09 -2.10
CA GLN A 17 -1.70 -24.43 -1.49
C GLN A 17 -3.02 -24.80 -0.80
N GLN A 18 -3.93 -23.85 -0.57
CA GLN A 18 -5.21 -24.06 0.12
C GLN A 18 -6.37 -24.37 -0.87
N ASP A 19 -6.06 -24.89 -2.06
CA ASP A 19 -7.04 -25.14 -3.14
C ASP A 19 -7.80 -23.86 -3.60
N VAL A 20 -7.18 -22.69 -3.42
CA VAL A 20 -7.70 -21.40 -3.87
C VAL A 20 -7.06 -21.03 -5.20
N THR A 21 -7.89 -20.83 -6.23
CA THR A 21 -7.44 -20.27 -7.51
C THR A 21 -7.00 -18.82 -7.34
N ILE A 22 -5.72 -18.55 -7.59
CA ILE A 22 -5.17 -17.19 -7.57
C ILE A 22 -5.69 -16.43 -8.80
N PRO A 23 -6.46 -15.34 -8.62
CA PRO A 23 -7.02 -14.60 -9.74
C PRO A 23 -5.97 -13.70 -10.40
N GLU A 24 -6.17 -13.42 -11.69
CA GLU A 24 -5.44 -12.37 -12.39
C GLU A 24 -5.70 -10.98 -11.77
N PRO A 25 -4.71 -10.07 -11.75
CA PRO A 25 -4.93 -8.72 -11.25
C PRO A 25 -6.02 -8.00 -12.07
N LEU A 26 -6.95 -7.35 -11.37
CA LEU A 26 -8.05 -6.61 -11.99
C LEU A 26 -7.54 -5.47 -12.88
N PHE A 27 -8.34 -5.11 -13.89
CA PHE A 27 -8.06 -3.98 -14.78
C PHE A 27 -7.84 -2.66 -14.00
N THR A 28 -8.61 -2.42 -12.94
CA THR A 28 -8.45 -1.25 -12.08
C THR A 28 -7.10 -1.23 -11.35
N SER A 29 -6.63 -2.37 -10.87
CA SER A 29 -5.31 -2.53 -10.25
C SER A 29 -4.19 -2.30 -11.29
N LYS A 30 -4.30 -2.91 -12.47
CA LYS A 30 -3.35 -2.70 -13.59
C LYS A 30 -3.29 -1.23 -14.01
N LYS A 31 -4.43 -0.53 -14.06
CA LYS A 31 -4.52 0.92 -14.32
C LYS A 31 -3.82 1.74 -13.22
N TYR A 32 -3.97 1.36 -11.95
CA TYR A 32 -3.32 2.06 -10.85
C TYR A 32 -1.80 1.89 -10.88
N VAL A 33 -1.31 0.68 -11.14
CA VAL A 33 0.14 0.43 -11.32
C VAL A 33 0.71 1.32 -12.42
N LYS A 34 0.10 1.32 -13.61
CA LYS A 34 0.53 2.19 -14.71
C LYS A 34 0.52 3.67 -14.33
N TYR A 35 -0.50 4.11 -13.57
CA TYR A 35 -0.56 5.47 -13.08
C TYR A 35 0.62 5.81 -12.15
N LEU A 36 1.00 4.91 -11.24
CA LEU A 36 2.14 5.09 -10.35
C LEU A 36 3.48 5.13 -11.12
N GLU A 37 3.65 4.28 -12.15
CA GLU A 37 4.82 4.29 -13.03
C GLU A 37 4.94 5.62 -13.79
N GLU A 38 3.82 6.15 -14.28
CA GLU A 38 3.79 7.48 -14.90
C GLU A 38 4.11 8.60 -13.91
N LEU A 39 3.60 8.53 -12.67
CA LEU A 39 3.94 9.52 -11.65
C LEU A 39 5.42 9.47 -11.25
N ALA A 40 6.00 8.27 -11.15
CA ALA A 40 7.41 8.09 -10.81
C ALA A 40 8.33 8.79 -11.81
N THR A 41 7.94 8.85 -13.09
CA THR A 41 8.72 9.52 -14.16
C THR A 41 8.38 11.00 -14.30
N LYS A 42 7.11 11.40 -14.11
CA LYS A 42 6.64 12.76 -14.43
C LYS A 42 6.59 13.69 -13.23
N SER A 43 6.35 13.18 -12.03
CA SER A 43 6.15 14.02 -10.84
C SER A 43 6.47 13.28 -9.53
N PRO A 44 7.73 13.38 -9.06
CA PRO A 44 8.14 12.81 -7.78
C PRO A 44 7.24 13.21 -6.59
N PRO A 45 6.79 14.49 -6.45
CA PRO A 45 5.89 14.86 -5.34
C PRO A 45 4.58 14.06 -5.32
N LEU A 46 3.96 13.87 -6.49
CA LEU A 46 2.72 13.09 -6.60
C LEU A 46 2.96 11.61 -6.33
N PHE A 47 4.04 11.05 -6.87
CA PHE A 47 4.44 9.67 -6.58
C PHE A 47 4.63 9.43 -5.07
N PHE A 48 5.33 10.34 -4.39
CA PHE A 48 5.55 10.24 -2.95
C PHE A 48 4.27 10.38 -2.12
N CYS A 49 3.28 11.15 -2.60
CA CYS A 49 1.94 11.17 -1.98
C CYS A 49 1.33 9.76 -1.94
N HIS A 50 1.34 9.05 -3.06
CA HIS A 50 0.83 7.68 -3.12
C HIS A 50 1.65 6.73 -2.27
N LEU A 51 2.98 6.78 -2.39
CA LEU A 51 3.88 5.93 -1.61
C LEU A 51 3.62 6.06 -0.10
N TYR A 52 3.55 7.30 0.40
CA TYR A 52 3.27 7.57 1.81
C TYR A 52 1.91 7.03 2.23
N ASN A 53 0.85 7.35 1.48
CA ASN A 53 -0.51 6.96 1.86
C ASN A 53 -0.73 5.45 1.80
N ILE A 54 -0.09 4.73 0.87
CA ILE A 54 -0.14 3.26 0.80
C ILE A 54 0.44 2.65 2.08
N TYR A 55 1.65 3.05 2.47
CA TYR A 55 2.29 2.52 3.67
C TYR A 55 1.61 2.96 4.96
N PHE A 56 1.25 4.25 5.07
CA PHE A 56 0.49 4.79 6.18
C PHE A 56 -0.80 4.00 6.40
N SER A 57 -1.59 3.81 5.34
CA SER A 57 -2.87 3.11 5.45
C SER A 57 -2.69 1.64 5.83
N HIS A 58 -1.65 0.98 5.31
CA HIS A 58 -1.35 -0.40 5.67
C HIS A 58 -1.00 -0.53 7.16
N ILE A 59 -0.11 0.32 7.66
CA ILE A 59 0.32 0.34 9.06
C ILE A 59 -0.85 0.66 9.99
N ALA A 60 -1.62 1.71 9.69
CA ALA A 60 -2.71 2.16 10.56
C ALA A 60 -3.94 1.24 10.52
N GLY A 61 -4.49 0.99 9.33
CA GLY A 61 -5.76 0.27 9.16
C GLY A 61 -5.62 -1.12 8.54
N GLY A 62 -4.68 -1.29 7.61
CA GLY A 62 -4.48 -2.54 6.87
C GLY A 62 -4.15 -3.71 7.77
N GLN A 63 -3.33 -3.50 8.82
CA GLN A 63 -3.03 -4.52 9.83
C GLN A 63 -4.29 -5.04 10.54
N VAL A 64 -5.24 -4.16 10.86
CA VAL A 64 -6.50 -4.55 11.51
C VAL A 64 -7.38 -5.35 10.55
N ILE A 65 -7.45 -4.94 9.28
CA ILE A 65 -8.22 -5.65 8.25
C ILE A 65 -7.63 -7.05 8.02
N ALA A 66 -6.32 -7.15 7.85
CA ALA A 66 -5.62 -8.41 7.59
C ALA A 66 -5.82 -9.42 8.73
N ARG A 67 -5.71 -8.98 10.00
CA ARG A 67 -5.99 -9.84 11.16
C ARG A 67 -7.43 -10.35 11.17
N LYS A 68 -8.41 -9.47 10.95
CA LYS A 68 -9.83 -9.86 10.90
C LYS A 68 -10.14 -10.84 9.76
N VAL A 69 -9.53 -10.65 8.59
CA VAL A 69 -9.67 -11.57 7.46
C VAL A 69 -9.06 -12.93 7.82
N SER A 70 -7.86 -12.91 8.41
CA SER A 70 -7.19 -14.14 8.83
C SER A 70 -7.98 -14.92 9.88
N GLU A 71 -8.47 -14.27 10.93
CA GLU A 71 -9.30 -14.89 11.97
C GLU A 71 -10.58 -15.53 11.40
N LYS A 72 -11.19 -14.88 10.41
CA LYS A 72 -12.47 -15.34 9.83
C LYS A 72 -12.32 -16.41 8.76
N LEU A 73 -11.27 -16.34 7.94
CA LEU A 73 -11.18 -17.11 6.70
C LEU A 73 -9.94 -18.02 6.63
N LEU A 74 -8.91 -17.74 7.42
CA LEU A 74 -7.59 -18.39 7.31
C LEU A 74 -7.13 -18.98 8.65
N GLU A 75 -8.09 -19.37 9.50
CA GLU A 75 -7.85 -20.05 10.79
C GLU A 75 -6.85 -19.30 11.71
N GLY A 76 -6.84 -17.97 11.64
CA GLY A 76 -5.94 -17.15 12.44
C GLY A 76 -4.48 -17.17 11.98
N LYS A 77 -4.17 -17.65 10.77
CA LYS A 77 -2.83 -17.59 10.19
C LYS A 77 -2.26 -16.17 10.22
N GLU A 78 -1.10 -16.02 10.80
CA GLU A 78 -0.35 -14.77 10.69
C GLU A 78 0.20 -14.58 9.27
N LEU A 79 -0.37 -13.62 8.53
CA LEU A 79 0.05 -13.29 7.16
C LEU A 79 1.39 -12.55 7.16
N ALA A 80 2.24 -12.86 6.19
CA ALA A 80 3.54 -12.23 6.05
C ALA A 80 3.42 -10.71 5.80
N ILE A 81 2.36 -10.25 5.12
CA ILE A 81 2.07 -8.83 4.91
C ILE A 81 1.88 -8.04 6.21
N CYS A 82 1.63 -8.71 7.33
CA CYS A 82 1.57 -8.09 8.65
C CYS A 82 2.94 -7.93 9.33
N LYS A 83 3.98 -8.59 8.81
CA LYS A 83 5.30 -8.62 9.43
C LYS A 83 6.17 -7.49 8.90
N TRP A 84 6.64 -6.66 9.82
CA TRP A 84 7.58 -5.58 9.55
C TRP A 84 8.96 -5.91 10.13
N PRO A 85 10.05 -5.41 9.54
CA PRO A 85 11.42 -5.72 9.96
C PRO A 85 11.85 -4.94 11.22
N GLY A 86 10.92 -4.19 11.81
CA GLY A 86 11.10 -3.32 12.96
C GLY A 86 9.76 -2.72 13.36
N ASP A 87 9.76 -1.75 14.27
CA ASP A 87 8.54 -1.08 14.69
C ASP A 87 7.91 -0.29 13.52
N PRO A 88 6.65 -0.58 13.13
CA PRO A 88 6.01 0.10 12.01
C PRO A 88 5.88 1.62 12.18
N GLU A 89 5.67 2.11 13.40
CA GLU A 89 5.53 3.54 13.67
C GLU A 89 6.88 4.25 13.56
N GLU A 90 7.97 3.62 14.01
CA GLU A 90 9.34 4.12 13.79
C GLU A 90 9.71 4.16 12.31
N LEU A 91 9.37 3.12 11.54
CA LEU A 91 9.60 3.07 10.09
C LEU A 91 8.82 4.18 9.37
N LEU A 92 7.56 4.37 9.74
CA LEU A 92 6.69 5.41 9.18
C LEU A 92 7.17 6.81 9.55
N LYS A 93 7.65 7.02 10.78
CA LYS A 93 8.30 8.26 11.21
C LYS A 93 9.54 8.54 10.37
N GLY A 94 10.42 7.56 10.19
CA GLY A 94 11.61 7.71 9.35
C GLY A 94 11.28 8.04 7.89
N MET A 95 10.18 7.51 7.36
CA MET A 95 9.67 7.90 6.04
C MET A 95 9.19 9.36 6.01
N ARG A 96 8.44 9.81 7.03
CA ARG A 96 7.99 11.21 7.16
C ARG A 96 9.17 12.17 7.22
N ASP A 97 10.21 11.85 7.99
CA ASP A 97 11.40 12.70 8.12
C ASP A 97 12.12 12.87 6.77
N LYS A 98 12.28 11.77 6.02
CA LYS A 98 12.88 11.80 4.66
C LYS A 98 12.03 12.59 3.67
N LEU A 99 10.71 12.40 3.69
CA LEU A 99 9.78 13.15 2.83
C LEU A 99 9.77 14.64 3.17
N ASN A 100 9.81 14.99 4.46
CA ASN A 100 9.88 16.38 4.91
C ASN A 100 11.17 17.05 4.43
N ALA A 101 12.31 16.36 4.51
CA ALA A 101 13.59 16.86 3.99
C ALA A 101 13.52 17.08 2.46
N LEU A 102 13.01 16.10 1.70
CA LEU A 102 12.82 16.27 0.24
C LEU A 102 11.88 17.42 -0.10
N ALA A 103 10.79 17.57 0.66
CA ALA A 103 9.80 18.60 0.45
C ALA A 103 10.33 20.01 0.77
N GLN A 104 11.45 20.18 1.48
CA GLN A 104 12.08 21.50 1.63
C GLN A 104 12.45 22.13 0.29
N HIS A 105 12.78 21.30 -0.70
CA HIS A 105 13.16 21.73 -2.05
C HIS A 105 11.96 21.89 -3.00
N TRP A 106 10.75 21.55 -2.57
CA TRP A 106 9.54 21.71 -3.38
C TRP A 106 8.96 23.11 -3.22
N SER A 107 8.53 23.66 -4.35
CA SER A 107 7.71 24.87 -4.40
C SER A 107 6.40 24.68 -3.63
N ARG A 108 5.75 25.81 -3.29
CA ARG A 108 4.43 25.77 -2.65
C ARG A 108 3.38 25.09 -3.52
N ASP A 109 3.46 25.26 -4.84
CA ASP A 109 2.55 24.63 -5.80
C ASP A 109 2.71 23.11 -5.82
N GLU A 110 3.94 22.59 -5.85
CA GLU A 110 4.21 21.15 -5.78
C GLU A 110 3.69 20.53 -4.48
N LYS A 111 3.88 21.20 -3.34
CA LYS A 111 3.31 20.77 -2.06
C LYS A 111 1.79 20.72 -2.11
N ASN A 112 1.15 21.75 -2.66
CA ASN A 112 -0.31 21.81 -2.80
C ASN A 112 -0.84 20.70 -3.72
N LYS A 113 -0.15 20.44 -4.85
CA LYS A 113 -0.50 19.36 -5.77
C LYS A 113 -0.36 17.98 -5.10
N CYS A 114 0.75 17.76 -4.38
CA CYS A 114 0.96 16.56 -3.56
C CYS A 114 -0.19 16.34 -2.58
N LEU A 115 -0.63 17.37 -1.86
CA LEU A 115 -1.75 17.26 -0.92
C LEU A 115 -3.07 16.92 -1.61
N LYS A 116 -3.39 17.56 -2.74
CA LYS A 116 -4.61 17.30 -3.52
C LYS A 116 -4.67 15.88 -4.10
N GLU A 117 -3.51 15.30 -4.41
CA GLU A 117 -3.40 13.94 -4.95
C GLU A 117 -3.88 12.86 -3.98
N THR A 118 -3.90 13.15 -2.68
CA THR A 118 -4.36 12.24 -1.62
C THR A 118 -5.74 11.65 -1.93
N SER A 119 -6.69 12.46 -2.40
CA SER A 119 -8.04 11.99 -2.75
C SER A 119 -8.03 10.93 -3.86
N LYS A 120 -7.13 11.07 -4.83
CA LYS A 120 -6.97 10.11 -5.93
C LYS A 120 -6.30 8.82 -5.45
N CYS A 121 -5.33 8.92 -4.53
CA CYS A 121 -4.77 7.75 -3.85
C CYS A 121 -5.85 6.94 -3.13
N PHE A 122 -6.66 7.59 -2.28
CA PHE A 122 -7.74 6.91 -1.56
C PHE A 122 -8.84 6.38 -2.48
N MET A 123 -9.11 7.03 -3.61
CA MET A 123 -10.03 6.48 -4.63
C MET A 123 -9.52 5.12 -5.13
N TYR A 124 -8.27 5.03 -5.58
CA TYR A 124 -7.69 3.78 -6.08
C TYR A 124 -7.61 2.71 -4.99
N MET A 125 -7.08 3.06 -3.80
CA MET A 125 -7.01 2.12 -2.67
C MET A 125 -8.39 1.63 -2.25
N GLY A 126 -9.39 2.52 -2.26
CA GLY A 126 -10.77 2.17 -1.96
C GLY A 126 -11.35 1.15 -2.95
N THR A 127 -11.00 1.22 -4.23
CA THR A 127 -11.43 0.18 -5.20
C THR A 127 -10.83 -1.19 -4.90
N ILE A 128 -9.61 -1.25 -4.36
CA ILE A 128 -8.94 -2.50 -4.02
C ILE A 128 -9.52 -3.08 -2.73
N ILE A 129 -9.68 -2.25 -1.68
CA ILE A 129 -10.21 -2.70 -0.38
C ILE A 129 -11.68 -3.14 -0.48
N ARG A 130 -12.47 -2.57 -1.39
CA ARG A 130 -13.85 -3.04 -1.61
C ARG A 130 -13.92 -4.51 -2.07
N LEU A 131 -12.84 -5.08 -2.61
CA LEU A 131 -12.77 -6.50 -2.96
C LEU A 131 -12.76 -7.41 -1.73
N THR A 132 -12.34 -6.90 -0.57
CA THR A 132 -12.32 -7.66 0.69
C THR A 132 -13.63 -7.54 1.45
N ILE A 133 -14.56 -6.68 1.02
CA ILE A 133 -15.90 -6.57 1.60
C ILE A 133 -16.73 -7.69 0.99
N MET A 134 -16.83 -8.80 1.72
CA MET A 134 -17.79 -9.86 1.41
C MET A 134 -19.20 -9.26 1.47
N ARG A 135 -19.95 -9.40 0.38
CA ARG A 135 -21.42 -9.21 0.39
C ARG A 135 -22.08 -10.48 0.88
#